data_AF-A0A377Y3H6-F1
#
_entry.id   AF-A0A377Y3H6-F1
#
_cell.length_a   1.000
_cell.length_b   1.000
_cell.length_c   1.000
_cell.angle_alpha   90.00
_cell.angle_beta   90.00
_cell.angle_gamma   90.00
#
_symmetry.space_group_name_H-M   'P 1'
#
loop_
_entity.id
_entity.type
_entity.pdbx_description
1 polymer ?
#
loop_
_entity_poly.entity_id
_entity_poly.type
_entity_poly.pdbx_seq_one_letter_code
_entity_poly.pdbx_strand_id
1 'polypeptide(L)'
;MVEKLTAALPETGRLAVMLNNLGGVSVAEMAILTRELANTPLQARIDWLIGPASLVTALDMKGFSLTAIVLEESIEKALLSDVETASWQKPVQPRTINVVPSTLDSARVDFTPSANPQVGDYVAQVTGALIDLEEHLNALDAKVGDGDTGSTFAAGAREIAERLERQQLPLNDLPTLFALIGERLTVVMGGSSGVLMSIFFTAAGQKLGQGASVAEALNAGLEQMKFYGGADEGDRTMIDALQPALAALLAEPGNLQAAFAAAQAGADRTCQSSKAGAGRASYLNSDSLLGNMDPGAHAVAMVFKALAER
;
A
#
# COMPACT_ATOMS: atom_id res chain seq x y z
N MET A 1 -25.20 0.87 -29.62
CA MET A 1 -24.64 1.73 -30.71
C MET A 1 -24.20 0.88 -31.89
N VAL A 2 -23.42 -0.19 -31.68
CA VAL A 2 -22.96 -1.07 -32.76
C VAL A 2 -24.10 -1.65 -33.60
N GLU A 3 -25.19 -2.14 -33.01
CA GLU A 3 -26.35 -2.64 -33.79
C GLU A 3 -26.90 -1.62 -34.78
N LYS A 4 -27.08 -0.36 -34.33
CA LYS A 4 -27.56 0.74 -35.19
C LYS A 4 -26.54 1.07 -36.29
N LEU A 5 -25.26 1.01 -35.97
CA LEU A 5 -24.17 1.24 -36.92
C LEU A 5 -24.13 0.12 -37.97
N THR A 6 -24.21 -1.13 -37.55
CA THR A 6 -24.25 -2.31 -38.43
C THR A 6 -25.46 -2.29 -39.36
N ALA A 7 -26.64 -1.87 -38.88
CA ALA A 7 -27.83 -1.75 -39.72
C ALA A 7 -27.72 -0.69 -40.83
N ALA A 8 -26.84 0.30 -40.67
CA ALA A 8 -26.58 1.35 -41.66
C ALA A 8 -25.37 1.03 -42.57
N LEU A 9 -24.57 0.02 -42.22
CA LEU A 9 -23.42 -0.42 -43.00
C LEU A 9 -23.82 -1.52 -44.00
N PRO A 10 -23.09 -1.66 -45.12
CA PRO A 10 -23.23 -2.84 -45.96
C PRO A 10 -23.01 -4.14 -45.16
N GLU A 11 -23.68 -5.22 -45.55
CA GLU A 11 -23.59 -6.52 -44.86
C GLU A 11 -22.15 -7.05 -44.78
N THR A 12 -21.33 -6.75 -45.79
CA THR A 12 -19.94 -7.18 -45.92
C THR A 12 -18.99 -6.00 -46.13
N GLY A 13 -17.67 -6.25 -46.05
CA GLY A 13 -16.63 -5.25 -46.29
C GLY A 13 -15.87 -4.85 -45.03
N ARG A 14 -14.58 -4.50 -45.23
CA ARG A 14 -13.64 -4.06 -44.20
C ARG A 14 -13.94 -2.64 -43.76
N LEU A 15 -13.65 -2.31 -42.50
CA LEU A 15 -14.00 -1.04 -41.87
C LEU A 15 -12.79 -0.42 -41.18
N ALA A 16 -12.70 0.91 -41.23
CA ALA A 16 -12.01 1.68 -40.21
C ALA A 16 -13.04 2.27 -39.25
N VAL A 17 -12.76 2.19 -37.94
CA VAL A 17 -13.63 2.74 -36.90
C VAL A 17 -12.89 3.81 -36.13
N MET A 18 -13.48 4.99 -36.02
CA MET A 18 -13.01 6.08 -35.18
C MET A 18 -13.81 6.09 -33.89
N LEU A 19 -13.10 6.03 -32.76
CA LEU A 19 -13.65 6.21 -31.43
C LEU A 19 -13.24 7.60 -30.92
N ASN A 20 -14.19 8.51 -30.92
CA ASN A 20 -13.98 9.92 -30.60
C ASN A 20 -14.50 10.24 -29.20
N ASN A 21 -13.69 10.92 -28.40
CA ASN A 21 -14.07 11.51 -27.12
C ASN A 21 -14.67 12.90 -27.36
N LEU A 22 -15.87 13.15 -26.85
CA LEU A 22 -16.56 14.44 -27.02
C LEU A 22 -16.07 15.52 -26.04
N GLY A 23 -15.13 15.18 -25.15
CA GLY A 23 -14.33 16.14 -24.39
C GLY A 23 -14.17 15.77 -22.91
N GLY A 24 -15.23 15.26 -22.29
CA GLY A 24 -15.28 15.03 -20.83
C GLY A 24 -15.20 13.58 -20.37
N VAL A 25 -14.98 12.62 -21.28
CA VAL A 25 -14.82 11.21 -20.89
C VAL A 25 -13.38 10.97 -20.46
N SER A 26 -13.16 10.29 -19.34
CA SER A 26 -11.82 9.98 -18.87
C SER A 26 -11.11 9.02 -19.82
N VAL A 27 -9.77 9.04 -19.83
CA VAL A 27 -8.97 8.10 -20.63
C VAL A 27 -9.28 6.64 -20.24
N ALA A 28 -9.54 6.37 -18.96
CA ALA A 28 -9.92 5.04 -18.48
C ALA A 28 -11.26 4.58 -19.07
N GLU A 29 -12.28 5.44 -19.05
CA GLU A 29 -13.58 5.15 -19.68
C GLU A 29 -13.43 4.95 -21.20
N MET A 30 -12.59 5.75 -21.88
CA MET A 30 -12.31 5.58 -23.31
C MET A 30 -11.59 4.26 -23.63
N ALA A 31 -10.68 3.81 -22.76
CA ALA A 31 -10.04 2.50 -22.90
C ALA A 31 -11.04 1.35 -22.71
N ILE A 32 -11.97 1.47 -21.75
CA ILE A 32 -13.08 0.53 -21.58
C ILE A 32 -13.95 0.50 -22.84
N LEU A 33 -14.35 1.66 -23.37
CA LEU A 33 -15.14 1.75 -24.60
C LEU A 33 -14.43 1.12 -25.82
N THR A 34 -13.11 1.26 -25.89
CA THR A 34 -12.29 0.60 -26.91
C THR A 34 -12.35 -0.93 -26.78
N ARG A 35 -12.23 -1.44 -25.55
CA ARG A 35 -12.38 -2.87 -25.25
C ARG A 35 -13.79 -3.36 -25.57
N GLU A 36 -14.83 -2.60 -25.24
CA GLU A 36 -16.22 -2.97 -25.54
C GLU A 36 -16.46 -3.04 -27.05
N LEU A 37 -15.97 -2.07 -27.82
CA LEU A 37 -15.98 -2.13 -29.29
C LEU A 37 -15.32 -3.42 -29.80
N ALA A 38 -14.16 -3.78 -29.23
CA ALA A 38 -13.41 -4.96 -29.60
C ALA A 38 -14.11 -6.29 -29.25
N ASN A 39 -15.09 -6.27 -28.35
CA ASN A 39 -15.91 -7.44 -27.98
C ASN A 39 -17.27 -7.47 -28.69
N THR A 40 -17.49 -6.61 -29.69
CA THR A 40 -18.73 -6.62 -30.49
C THR A 40 -18.58 -7.43 -31.77
N PRO A 41 -19.68 -7.89 -32.40
CA PRO A 41 -19.62 -8.57 -33.71
C PRO A 41 -18.97 -7.73 -34.82
N LEU A 42 -18.94 -6.39 -34.66
CA LEU A 42 -18.31 -5.51 -35.63
C LEU A 42 -16.78 -5.70 -35.69
N GLN A 43 -16.14 -6.12 -34.59
CA GLN A 43 -14.69 -6.30 -34.48
C GLN A 43 -14.10 -7.11 -35.64
N ALA A 44 -14.78 -8.17 -36.08
CA ALA A 44 -14.30 -9.05 -37.16
C ALA A 44 -14.17 -8.33 -38.51
N ARG A 45 -14.74 -7.13 -38.65
CA ARG A 45 -14.67 -6.29 -39.84
C ARG A 45 -13.77 -5.07 -39.67
N ILE A 46 -13.19 -4.84 -38.49
CA ILE A 46 -12.38 -3.65 -38.20
C ILE A 46 -10.92 -3.96 -38.47
N ASP A 47 -10.37 -3.37 -39.54
CA ASP A 47 -8.93 -3.44 -39.82
C ASP A 47 -8.17 -2.32 -39.13
N TRP A 48 -8.82 -1.18 -38.94
CA TRP A 48 -8.18 0.03 -38.42
C TRP A 48 -9.03 0.71 -37.36
N LEU A 49 -8.42 1.03 -36.24
CA LEU A 49 -8.96 1.88 -35.20
C LEU A 49 -8.28 3.25 -35.25
N ILE A 50 -9.08 4.31 -35.18
CA ILE A 50 -8.62 5.69 -35.08
C ILE A 50 -9.06 6.22 -33.71
N GLY A 51 -8.10 6.52 -32.84
CA GLY A 51 -8.36 6.80 -31.43
C GLY A 51 -8.20 5.55 -30.53
N PRO A 52 -8.74 5.57 -29.29
CA PRO A 52 -9.58 6.61 -28.70
C PRO A 52 -8.87 7.95 -28.56
N ALA A 53 -9.48 9.04 -29.02
CA ALA A 53 -8.91 10.39 -28.90
C ALA A 53 -9.99 11.48 -28.93
N SER A 54 -9.67 12.67 -28.40
CA SER A 54 -10.50 13.87 -28.53
C SER A 54 -10.23 14.51 -29.90
N LEU A 55 -11.05 14.18 -30.91
CA LEU A 55 -10.85 14.62 -32.30
C LEU A 55 -11.85 15.72 -32.67
N VAL A 56 -13.13 15.44 -32.46
CA VAL A 56 -14.23 16.37 -32.70
C VAL A 56 -15.02 16.47 -31.39
N THR A 57 -14.66 17.44 -30.56
CA THR A 57 -15.24 17.61 -29.22
C THR A 57 -16.47 18.53 -29.24
N ALA A 58 -17.25 18.46 -28.17
CA ALA A 58 -18.28 19.43 -27.82
C ALA A 58 -17.95 19.98 -26.43
N LEU A 59 -16.93 20.86 -26.38
CA LEU A 59 -16.34 21.38 -25.14
C LEU A 59 -15.89 20.23 -24.21
N ASP A 60 -16.42 20.17 -23.00
CA ASP A 60 -16.18 19.16 -21.96
C ASP A 60 -17.33 18.15 -21.86
N MET A 61 -18.12 17.99 -22.93
CA MET A 61 -19.25 17.07 -22.91
C MET A 61 -18.79 15.64 -22.58
N LYS A 62 -19.38 15.06 -21.54
CA LYS A 62 -19.14 13.67 -21.14
C LYS A 62 -19.91 12.72 -22.06
N GLY A 63 -19.37 12.53 -23.25
CA GLY A 63 -19.88 11.59 -24.24
C GLY A 63 -18.79 11.10 -25.20
N PHE A 64 -19.12 10.11 -26.02
CA PHE A 64 -18.26 9.60 -27.06
C PHE A 64 -19.06 9.37 -28.34
N SER A 65 -18.37 9.28 -29.48
CA SER A 65 -18.98 8.87 -30.74
C SER A 65 -18.19 7.74 -31.40
N LEU A 66 -18.91 6.89 -32.12
CA LEU A 66 -18.36 5.84 -32.97
C LEU A 66 -18.68 6.20 -34.42
N THR A 67 -17.65 6.30 -35.24
CA THR A 67 -17.79 6.51 -36.69
C THR A 67 -17.18 5.32 -37.41
N ALA A 68 -17.92 4.70 -38.32
CA ALA A 68 -17.40 3.66 -39.19
C ALA A 68 -17.35 4.16 -40.63
N ILE A 69 -16.26 3.86 -41.33
CA ILE A 69 -16.11 4.10 -42.76
C ILE A 69 -15.77 2.78 -43.45
N VAL A 70 -16.44 2.50 -44.58
CA VAL A 70 -16.18 1.33 -45.40
C VAL A 70 -14.87 1.52 -46.16
N LEU A 71 -13.99 0.51 -46.09
CA LEU A 71 -12.68 0.56 -46.70
C LEU A 71 -12.74 0.10 -48.17
N GLU A 72 -12.87 1.06 -49.06
CA GLU A 72 -12.46 0.93 -50.45
C GLU A 72 -10.96 1.19 -50.59
N GLU A 73 -10.32 0.71 -51.66
CA GLU A 73 -8.85 0.78 -51.84
C GLU A 73 -8.31 2.22 -51.76
N SER A 74 -9.02 3.18 -52.38
CA SER A 74 -8.65 4.60 -52.35
C SER A 74 -8.80 5.22 -50.95
N ILE A 75 -9.85 4.82 -50.21
CA ILE A 75 -10.13 5.31 -48.86
C ILE A 75 -9.08 4.80 -47.88
N GLU A 76 -8.78 3.50 -47.91
CA GLU A 76 -7.76 2.92 -47.03
C GLU A 76 -6.38 3.54 -47.28
N LYS A 77 -5.99 3.67 -48.56
CA LYS A 77 -4.73 4.34 -48.93
C LYS A 77 -4.68 5.78 -48.43
N ALA A 78 -5.78 6.53 -48.55
CA ALA A 78 -5.84 7.91 -48.08
C ALA A 78 -5.75 8.00 -46.55
N LEU A 79 -6.46 7.14 -45.80
CA LEU A 79 -6.43 7.11 -44.33
C LEU A 79 -5.06 6.77 -43.76
N LEU A 80 -4.30 5.91 -44.44
CA LEU A 80 -2.97 5.47 -44.01
C LEU A 80 -1.83 6.38 -44.48
N SER A 81 -2.13 7.38 -45.32
CA SER A 81 -1.12 8.33 -45.81
C SER A 81 -0.70 9.25 -44.66
N ASP A 82 0.60 9.49 -44.53
CA ASP A 82 1.10 10.43 -43.52
C ASP A 82 0.66 11.87 -43.87
N VAL A 83 0.32 12.66 -42.85
CA VAL A 83 -0.15 14.05 -42.98
C VAL A 83 0.52 14.94 -41.95
N GLU A 84 0.72 16.20 -42.29
CA GLU A 84 1.34 17.21 -41.42
C GLU A 84 0.25 18.05 -40.73
N THR A 85 -0.55 17.40 -39.88
CA THR A 85 -1.62 18.08 -39.11
C THR A 85 -1.42 17.89 -37.61
N ALA A 86 -1.95 18.82 -36.82
CA ALA A 86 -1.70 18.84 -35.38
C ALA A 86 -2.29 17.63 -34.62
N SER A 87 -3.41 17.06 -35.09
CA SER A 87 -4.23 16.15 -34.28
C SER A 87 -4.70 14.88 -34.99
N TRP A 88 -4.32 14.64 -36.24
CA TRP A 88 -4.67 13.39 -36.92
C TRP A 88 -4.04 12.20 -36.19
N GLN A 89 -4.85 11.19 -35.88
CA GLN A 89 -4.38 9.97 -35.24
C GLN A 89 -4.11 8.93 -36.31
N LYS A 90 -2.87 8.43 -36.34
CA LYS A 90 -2.49 7.36 -37.26
C LYS A 90 -3.37 6.12 -36.97
N PRO A 91 -4.08 5.58 -37.97
CA PRO A 91 -4.87 4.37 -37.76
C PRO A 91 -3.98 3.21 -37.29
N VAL A 92 -4.47 2.43 -36.34
CA VAL A 92 -3.78 1.25 -35.80
C VAL A 92 -4.63 0.02 -35.95
N GLN A 93 -4.01 -1.13 -36.21
CA GLN A 93 -4.74 -2.40 -36.23
C GLN A 93 -5.17 -2.78 -34.81
N PRO A 94 -6.44 -3.17 -34.59
CA PRO A 94 -6.86 -3.75 -33.32
C PRO A 94 -5.98 -4.94 -32.97
N ARG A 95 -5.41 -4.95 -31.76
CA ARG A 95 -4.50 -6.00 -31.31
C ARG A 95 -5.21 -6.99 -30.40
N THR A 96 -4.83 -8.26 -30.51
CA THR A 96 -5.17 -9.27 -29.50
C THR A 96 -4.36 -9.01 -28.23
N ILE A 97 -5.00 -9.17 -27.07
CA ILE A 97 -4.32 -9.09 -25.77
C ILE A 97 -3.53 -10.38 -25.58
N ASN A 98 -2.20 -10.27 -25.64
CA ASN A 98 -1.29 -11.39 -25.41
C ASN A 98 -0.94 -11.47 -23.92
N VAL A 99 -1.26 -12.60 -23.29
CA VAL A 99 -0.84 -12.90 -21.90
C VAL A 99 0.49 -13.64 -21.95
N VAL A 100 1.51 -13.07 -21.31
CA VAL A 100 2.88 -13.61 -21.30
C VAL A 100 3.15 -14.28 -19.95
N PRO A 101 3.62 -15.54 -19.91
CA PRO A 101 4.00 -16.18 -18.65
C PRO A 101 5.24 -15.49 -18.05
N SER A 102 5.28 -15.42 -16.71
CA SER A 102 6.44 -14.94 -15.95
C SER A 102 6.83 -15.98 -14.90
N THR A 103 8.13 -16.15 -14.67
CA THR A 103 8.67 -16.96 -13.57
C THR A 103 8.99 -16.05 -12.41
N LEU A 104 8.09 -16.00 -11.42
CA LEU A 104 8.34 -15.33 -10.14
C LEU A 104 8.61 -16.40 -9.09
N ASP A 105 9.70 -16.22 -8.33
CA ASP A 105 9.93 -17.03 -7.13
C ASP A 105 8.87 -16.70 -6.07
N SER A 106 8.60 -17.68 -5.20
CA SER A 106 7.68 -17.48 -4.08
C SER A 106 8.23 -16.40 -3.16
N ALA A 107 7.43 -15.37 -2.89
CA ALA A 107 7.75 -14.32 -1.91
C ALA A 107 7.55 -14.77 -0.45
N ARG A 108 7.05 -16.00 -0.24
CA ARG A 108 6.85 -16.57 1.10
C ARG A 108 8.20 -16.83 1.78
N VAL A 109 8.31 -16.45 3.04
CA VAL A 109 9.46 -16.75 3.89
C VAL A 109 9.46 -18.24 4.22
N ASP A 110 10.49 -18.95 3.75
CA ASP A 110 10.75 -20.33 4.14
C ASP A 110 11.42 -20.37 5.51
N PHE A 111 10.92 -21.22 6.41
CA PHE A 111 11.47 -21.36 7.76
C PHE A 111 11.22 -22.75 8.35
N THR A 112 12.02 -23.10 9.35
CA THR A 112 11.80 -24.29 10.18
C THR A 112 11.50 -23.83 11.61
N PRO A 113 10.37 -24.24 12.22
CA PRO A 113 10.08 -23.89 13.61
C PRO A 113 11.19 -24.36 14.56
N SER A 114 11.48 -23.55 15.57
CA SER A 114 12.51 -23.86 16.57
C SER A 114 12.18 -23.22 17.92
N ALA A 115 12.67 -23.84 18.99
CA ALA A 115 12.43 -23.37 20.35
C ALA A 115 13.61 -22.56 20.89
N ASN A 116 13.30 -21.41 21.49
CA ASN A 116 14.22 -20.59 22.26
C ASN A 116 13.44 -19.93 23.39
N PRO A 117 13.58 -20.37 24.66
CA PRO A 117 12.78 -19.84 25.77
C PRO A 117 12.94 -18.33 25.94
N GLN A 118 14.17 -17.82 25.85
CA GLN A 118 14.43 -16.40 26.06
C GLN A 118 13.76 -15.51 25.01
N VAL A 119 13.81 -15.90 23.73
CA VAL A 119 13.15 -15.20 22.62
C VAL A 119 11.63 -15.40 22.69
N GLY A 120 11.18 -16.61 23.04
CA GLY A 120 9.76 -16.92 23.25
C GLY A 120 9.14 -16.00 24.30
N ASP A 121 9.80 -15.79 25.43
CA ASP A 121 9.36 -14.87 26.48
C ASP A 121 9.27 -13.42 25.96
N TYR A 122 10.25 -12.94 25.19
CA TYR A 122 10.19 -11.61 24.59
C TYR A 122 8.98 -11.46 23.65
N VAL A 123 8.74 -12.46 22.80
CA VAL A 123 7.58 -12.47 21.89
C VAL A 123 6.28 -12.48 22.70
N ALA A 124 6.17 -13.32 23.74
CA ALA A 124 5.01 -13.40 24.60
C ALA A 124 4.73 -12.07 25.33
N GLN A 125 5.76 -11.43 25.87
CA GLN A 125 5.63 -10.16 26.60
C GLN A 125 5.14 -9.03 25.68
N VAL A 126 5.72 -8.91 24.48
CA VAL A 126 5.34 -7.88 23.51
C VAL A 126 3.92 -8.12 22.99
N THR A 127 3.59 -9.36 22.63
CA THR A 127 2.27 -9.70 22.09
C THR A 127 1.18 -9.54 23.15
N GLY A 128 1.42 -9.99 24.39
CA GLY A 128 0.51 -9.80 25.52
C GLY A 128 0.22 -8.32 25.78
N ALA A 129 1.26 -7.49 25.86
CA ALA A 129 1.11 -6.06 26.09
C ALA A 129 0.24 -5.38 25.02
N LEU A 130 0.43 -5.71 23.74
CA LEU A 130 -0.36 -5.12 22.65
C LEU A 130 -1.82 -5.61 22.65
N ILE A 131 -2.07 -6.86 23.03
CA ILE A 131 -3.43 -7.41 23.14
C ILE A 131 -4.19 -6.73 24.28
N ASP A 132 -3.56 -6.59 25.45
CA ASP A 132 -4.18 -5.99 26.63
C ASP A 132 -4.52 -4.50 26.45
N LEU A 133 -3.83 -3.83 25.53
CA LEU A 133 -4.03 -2.41 25.22
C LEU A 133 -5.14 -2.14 24.21
N GLU A 134 -5.77 -3.16 23.61
CA GLU A 134 -6.71 -3.02 22.49
C GLU A 134 -7.80 -1.97 22.74
N GLU A 135 -8.58 -2.11 23.81
CA GLU A 135 -9.67 -1.19 24.12
C GLU A 135 -9.17 0.23 24.42
N HIS A 136 -8.04 0.34 25.13
CA HIS A 136 -7.47 1.64 25.50
C HIS A 136 -6.95 2.40 24.28
N LEU A 137 -6.24 1.71 23.38
CA LEU A 137 -5.73 2.28 22.15
C LEU A 137 -6.84 2.70 21.20
N ASN A 138 -7.91 1.90 21.08
CA ASN A 138 -9.09 2.29 20.32
C ASN A 138 -9.76 3.54 20.92
N ALA A 139 -9.80 3.66 22.26
CA ALA A 139 -10.36 4.84 22.92
C ALA A 139 -9.50 6.11 22.73
N LEU A 140 -8.18 5.98 22.67
CA LEU A 140 -7.28 7.09 22.30
C LEU A 140 -7.48 7.49 20.84
N ASP A 141 -7.46 6.51 19.96
CA ASP A 141 -7.58 6.71 18.51
C ASP A 141 -8.96 7.24 18.12
N ALA A 142 -10.03 6.86 18.79
CA ALA A 142 -11.38 7.39 18.53
C ALA A 142 -11.49 8.91 18.73
N LYS A 143 -10.53 9.53 19.45
CA LYS A 143 -10.46 10.99 19.62
C LYS A 143 -9.73 11.69 18.48
N VAL A 144 -8.77 11.01 17.83
CA VAL A 144 -7.81 11.62 16.91
C VAL A 144 -7.71 10.92 15.54
N GLY A 145 -8.50 9.88 15.31
CA GLY A 145 -8.46 8.99 14.15
C GLY A 145 -9.79 8.24 13.96
N ASP A 146 -9.73 7.00 13.51
CA ASP A 146 -10.90 6.14 13.22
C ASP A 146 -11.22 5.13 14.33
N GLY A 147 -10.41 5.07 15.39
CA GLY A 147 -10.71 4.28 16.58
C GLY A 147 -10.43 2.79 16.42
N ASP A 148 -9.51 2.40 15.54
CA ASP A 148 -9.18 1.01 15.23
C ASP A 148 -7.70 0.65 15.46
N THR A 149 -6.87 1.59 15.91
CA THR A 149 -5.44 1.36 16.14
C THR A 149 -5.18 0.21 17.12
N GLY A 150 -5.97 0.12 18.20
CA GLY A 150 -5.88 -0.96 19.17
C GLY A 150 -6.25 -2.31 18.57
N SER A 151 -7.37 -2.38 17.86
CA SER A 151 -7.82 -3.60 17.15
C SER A 151 -6.78 -4.06 16.13
N THR A 152 -6.15 -3.11 15.43
CA THR A 152 -5.13 -3.38 14.42
C THR A 152 -3.86 -3.95 15.04
N PHE A 153 -3.35 -3.36 16.12
CA PHE A 153 -2.20 -3.92 16.84
C PHE A 153 -2.50 -5.26 17.50
N ALA A 154 -3.68 -5.41 18.11
CA ALA A 154 -4.10 -6.65 18.75
C ALA A 154 -4.26 -7.78 17.73
N ALA A 155 -4.75 -7.52 16.52
CA ALA A 155 -4.83 -8.51 15.44
C ALA A 155 -3.43 -9.04 15.06
N GLY A 156 -2.46 -8.14 14.86
CA GLY A 156 -1.07 -8.52 14.60
C GLY A 156 -0.45 -9.31 15.76
N ALA A 157 -0.66 -8.86 16.99
CA ALA A 157 -0.14 -9.50 18.19
C ALA A 157 -0.73 -10.90 18.40
N ARG A 158 -2.04 -11.08 18.21
CA ARG A 158 -2.72 -12.39 18.29
C ARG A 158 -2.20 -13.38 17.27
N GLU A 159 -2.00 -12.96 16.01
CA GLU A 159 -1.44 -13.84 14.97
C GLU A 159 -0.05 -14.38 15.37
N ILE A 160 0.81 -13.56 15.95
CA ILE A 160 2.15 -13.98 16.39
C ILE A 160 2.07 -14.82 17.68
N ALA A 161 1.21 -14.45 18.63
CA ALA A 161 0.99 -15.20 19.87
C ALA A 161 0.46 -16.61 19.58
N GLU A 162 -0.55 -16.76 18.72
CA GLU A 162 -1.08 -18.07 18.32
C GLU A 162 -0.01 -18.96 17.67
N ARG A 163 0.88 -18.37 16.87
CA ARG A 163 2.01 -19.10 16.28
C ARG A 163 3.03 -19.53 17.33
N LEU A 164 3.29 -18.68 18.32
CA LEU A 164 4.14 -19.03 19.45
C LEU A 164 3.56 -20.22 20.22
N GLU A 165 2.28 -20.18 20.57
CA GLU A 165 1.58 -21.26 21.28
C GLU A 165 1.60 -22.58 20.50
N ARG A 166 1.41 -22.52 19.18
CA ARG A 166 1.46 -23.68 18.29
C ARG A 166 2.88 -24.15 17.95
N GLN A 167 3.92 -23.50 18.50
CA GLN A 167 5.32 -23.80 18.23
C GLN A 167 5.65 -23.69 16.73
N GLN A 168 5.09 -22.68 16.06
CA GLN A 168 5.21 -22.42 14.62
C GLN A 168 6.08 -21.17 14.32
N LEU A 169 7.02 -20.85 15.20
CA LEU A 169 7.97 -19.74 15.03
C LEU A 169 9.42 -20.26 14.98
N PRO A 170 10.29 -19.68 14.13
CA PRO A 170 11.71 -20.02 14.08
C PRO A 170 12.51 -19.25 15.17
N LEU A 171 12.26 -19.54 16.45
CA LEU A 171 12.76 -18.71 17.56
C LEU A 171 14.31 -18.70 17.73
N ASN A 172 15.04 -19.66 17.14
CA ASN A 172 16.50 -19.67 17.13
C ASN A 172 17.13 -18.87 15.98
N ASP A 173 16.32 -18.35 15.06
CA ASP A 173 16.77 -17.64 13.86
C ASP A 173 16.05 -16.29 13.76
N LEU A 174 16.62 -15.26 14.43
CA LEU A 174 16.02 -13.93 14.48
C LEU A 174 15.83 -13.25 13.11
N PRO A 175 16.80 -13.31 12.15
CA PRO A 175 16.58 -12.84 10.79
C PRO A 175 15.28 -13.40 10.17
N THR A 176 15.11 -14.72 10.25
CA THR A 176 13.95 -15.41 9.67
C THR A 176 12.67 -15.15 10.48
N LEU A 177 12.75 -15.06 11.82
CA LEU A 177 11.64 -14.69 12.67
C LEU A 177 11.10 -13.29 12.32
N PHE A 178 11.99 -12.32 12.14
CA PHE A 178 11.62 -10.95 11.80
C PHE A 178 11.02 -10.88 10.38
N ALA A 179 11.61 -11.58 9.41
CA ALA A 179 11.04 -11.69 8.07
C ALA A 179 9.64 -12.32 8.10
N LEU A 180 9.44 -13.39 8.86
CA LEU A 180 8.14 -14.03 9.04
C LEU A 180 7.14 -13.08 9.69
N ILE A 181 7.51 -12.38 10.77
CA ILE A 181 6.65 -11.38 11.41
C ILE A 181 6.23 -10.33 10.38
N GLY A 182 7.17 -9.77 9.62
CA GLY A 182 6.89 -8.80 8.57
C GLY A 182 5.85 -9.30 7.55
N GLU A 183 6.07 -10.50 6.99
CA GLU A 183 5.13 -11.15 6.07
C GLU A 183 3.73 -11.29 6.70
N ARG A 184 3.64 -11.71 7.96
CA ARG A 184 2.35 -11.96 8.63
C ARG A 184 1.61 -10.67 8.96
N LEU A 185 2.29 -9.62 9.40
CA LEU A 185 1.64 -8.36 9.80
C LEU A 185 0.91 -7.70 8.62
N THR A 186 1.47 -7.71 7.41
CA THR A 186 0.76 -7.18 6.21
C THR A 186 -0.54 -7.93 5.91
N VAL A 187 -0.65 -9.20 6.30
CA VAL A 187 -1.85 -10.02 6.01
C VAL A 187 -2.97 -9.75 7.00
N VAL A 188 -2.65 -9.56 8.29
CA VAL A 188 -3.65 -9.50 9.37
C VAL A 188 -3.92 -8.08 9.88
N MET A 189 -2.97 -7.15 9.72
CA MET A 189 -3.14 -5.75 10.11
C MET A 189 -3.65 -4.93 8.92
N GLY A 190 -4.71 -4.16 9.14
CA GLY A 190 -5.24 -3.23 8.16
C GLY A 190 -4.42 -1.93 8.04
N GLY A 191 -4.74 -1.17 6.99
CA GLY A 191 -4.28 0.22 6.83
C GLY A 191 -2.76 0.38 6.66
N SER A 192 -2.29 1.61 6.88
CA SER A 192 -0.87 1.94 6.79
C SER A 192 -0.04 1.27 7.89
N SER A 193 -0.62 1.04 9.07
CA SER A 193 0.06 0.43 10.22
C SER A 193 0.58 -0.98 9.90
N GLY A 194 -0.21 -1.82 9.23
CA GLY A 194 0.23 -3.15 8.82
C GLY A 194 1.42 -3.12 7.85
N VAL A 195 1.37 -2.25 6.85
CA VAL A 195 2.44 -2.09 5.86
C VAL A 195 3.72 -1.53 6.51
N LEU A 196 3.60 -0.52 7.36
CA LEU A 196 4.74 0.11 8.03
C LEU A 196 5.43 -0.84 9.02
N MET A 197 4.66 -1.61 9.78
CA MET A 197 5.22 -2.63 10.68
C MET A 197 5.86 -3.78 9.88
N SER A 198 5.29 -4.15 8.74
CA SER A 198 5.92 -5.13 7.84
C SER A 198 7.25 -4.63 7.28
N ILE A 199 7.31 -3.38 6.82
CA ILE A 199 8.55 -2.74 6.36
C ILE A 199 9.59 -2.76 7.48
N PHE A 200 9.20 -2.35 8.69
CA PHE A 200 10.07 -2.32 9.86
C PHE A 200 10.71 -3.69 10.15
N PHE A 201 9.89 -4.73 10.30
CA PHE A 201 10.38 -6.07 10.62
C PHE A 201 11.12 -6.73 9.46
N THR A 202 10.70 -6.51 8.21
CA THR A 202 11.39 -7.02 7.02
C THR A 202 12.80 -6.45 6.92
N ALA A 203 12.95 -5.13 7.05
CA ALA A 203 14.25 -4.47 7.00
C ALA A 203 15.14 -4.82 8.20
N ALA A 204 14.57 -4.92 9.39
CA ALA A 204 15.29 -5.38 10.57
C ALA A 204 15.77 -6.84 10.42
N GLY A 205 14.94 -7.74 9.89
CA GLY A 205 15.32 -9.13 9.60
C GLY A 205 16.48 -9.23 8.59
N GLN A 206 16.43 -8.43 7.51
CA GLN A 206 17.53 -8.34 6.55
C GLN A 206 18.83 -7.83 7.21
N LYS A 207 18.73 -6.83 8.08
CA LYS A 207 19.90 -6.26 8.77
C LYS A 207 20.51 -7.25 9.76
N LEU A 208 19.69 -8.04 10.46
CA LEU A 208 20.15 -9.16 11.28
C LEU A 208 20.87 -10.22 10.43
N GLY A 209 20.36 -10.55 9.24
CA GLY A 209 21.00 -11.48 8.32
C GLY A 209 22.39 -11.03 7.83
N GLN A 210 22.70 -9.74 7.95
CA GLN A 210 24.02 -9.17 7.66
C GLN A 210 24.97 -9.20 8.88
N GLY A 211 24.55 -9.79 10.01
CA GLY A 211 25.34 -9.90 11.23
C GLY A 211 25.27 -8.71 12.17
N ALA A 212 24.30 -7.80 11.99
CA ALA A 212 24.09 -6.68 12.91
C ALA A 212 23.48 -7.14 14.25
N SER A 213 23.64 -6.34 15.29
CA SER A 213 22.93 -6.50 16.56
C SER A 213 21.43 -6.21 16.41
N VAL A 214 20.63 -6.65 17.38
CA VAL A 214 19.18 -6.37 17.40
C VAL A 214 18.89 -4.86 17.45
N ALA A 215 19.67 -4.09 18.21
CA ALA A 215 19.49 -2.63 18.28
C ALA A 215 19.77 -1.95 16.93
N GLU A 216 20.85 -2.33 16.25
CA GLU A 216 21.18 -1.81 14.91
C GLU A 216 20.12 -2.22 13.87
N ALA A 217 19.62 -3.45 13.96
CA ALA A 217 18.60 -3.95 13.05
C ALA A 217 17.25 -3.25 13.23
N LEU A 218 16.79 -3.04 14.47
CA LEU A 218 15.57 -2.30 14.75
C LEU A 218 15.69 -0.83 14.28
N ASN A 219 16.86 -0.20 14.45
CA ASN A 219 17.11 1.14 13.90
C ASN A 219 17.06 1.16 12.37
N ALA A 220 17.63 0.16 11.68
CA ALA A 220 17.49 0.04 10.23
C ALA A 220 16.03 -0.17 9.80
N GLY A 221 15.26 -0.93 10.58
CA GLY A 221 13.81 -1.05 10.39
C GLY A 221 13.09 0.29 10.53
N LEU A 222 13.42 1.07 11.55
CA LEU A 222 12.89 2.42 11.77
C LEU A 222 13.24 3.36 10.61
N GLU A 223 14.47 3.34 10.12
CA GLU A 223 14.89 4.15 8.97
C GLU A 223 14.03 3.86 7.74
N GLN A 224 13.75 2.58 7.44
CA GLN A 224 12.88 2.22 6.33
C GLN A 224 11.42 2.61 6.58
N MET A 225 10.92 2.45 7.81
CA MET A 225 9.59 2.91 8.19
C MET A 225 9.44 4.42 7.96
N LYS A 226 10.44 5.22 8.36
CA LYS A 226 10.47 6.68 8.12
C LYS A 226 10.55 7.02 6.63
N PHE A 227 11.42 6.34 5.89
CA PHE A 227 11.62 6.58 4.45
C PHE A 227 10.33 6.38 3.65
N TYR A 228 9.61 5.27 3.87
CA TYR A 228 8.38 4.98 3.14
C TYR A 228 7.14 5.64 3.75
N GLY A 229 7.10 5.80 5.08
CA GLY A 229 5.98 6.42 5.78
C GLY A 229 5.98 7.96 5.71
N GLY A 230 7.14 8.57 5.48
CA GLY A 230 7.31 10.02 5.36
C GLY A 230 7.18 10.80 6.67
N ALA A 231 7.12 10.12 7.81
CA ALA A 231 7.00 10.74 9.13
C ALA A 231 8.35 10.81 9.86
N ASP A 232 8.50 11.82 10.70
CA ASP A 232 9.64 12.00 11.60
C ASP A 232 9.17 12.27 13.05
N GLU A 233 10.11 12.38 13.97
CA GLU A 233 9.85 12.81 15.34
C GLU A 233 9.23 14.23 15.34
N GLY A 234 8.11 14.37 16.03
CA GLY A 234 7.26 15.55 16.06
C GLY A 234 5.96 15.41 15.27
N ASP A 235 5.84 14.42 14.36
CA ASP A 235 4.67 14.28 13.50
C ASP A 235 3.46 13.62 14.16
N ARG A 236 3.58 13.23 15.44
CA ARG A 236 2.55 12.55 16.24
C ARG A 236 2.23 11.17 15.67
N THR A 237 3.21 10.29 15.72
CA THR A 237 3.09 8.89 15.33
C THR A 237 3.87 8.00 16.32
N MET A 238 3.83 6.68 16.10
CA MET A 238 4.65 5.75 16.88
C MET A 238 6.17 6.05 16.84
N ILE A 239 6.65 6.77 15.82
CA ILE A 239 8.06 7.18 15.70
C ILE A 239 8.49 8.07 16.88
N ASP A 240 7.58 8.90 17.40
CA ASP A 240 7.87 9.80 18.52
C ASP A 240 8.34 9.07 19.78
N ALA A 241 7.88 7.83 19.97
CA ALA A 241 8.29 6.94 21.06
C ALA A 241 9.35 5.92 20.61
N LEU A 242 9.24 5.40 19.38
CA LEU A 242 10.12 4.34 18.88
C LEU A 242 11.55 4.83 18.64
N GLN A 243 11.71 5.99 18.00
CA GLN A 243 13.02 6.57 17.73
C GLN A 243 13.86 6.81 19.00
N PRO A 244 13.36 7.52 20.03
CA PRO A 244 14.15 7.74 21.24
C PRO A 244 14.45 6.45 22.00
N ALA A 245 13.55 5.45 22.00
CA ALA A 245 13.81 4.16 22.64
C ALA A 245 14.88 3.34 21.93
N LEU A 246 14.86 3.29 20.60
CA LEU A 246 15.87 2.59 19.81
C LEU A 246 17.24 3.30 19.86
N ALA A 247 17.25 4.63 19.97
CA ALA A 247 18.48 5.38 20.22
C ALA A 247 19.07 5.07 21.61
N ALA A 248 18.22 4.97 22.65
CA ALA A 248 18.65 4.58 23.98
C ALA A 248 19.22 3.15 24.02
N LEU A 249 18.58 2.20 23.33
CA LEU A 249 19.09 0.82 23.21
C LEU A 249 20.42 0.72 22.46
N LEU A 250 20.64 1.60 21.48
CA LEU A 250 21.90 1.63 20.73
C LEU A 250 23.04 2.19 21.60
N ALA A 251 22.75 3.21 22.41
CA ALA A 251 23.72 3.81 23.33
C ALA A 251 24.04 2.93 24.55
N GLU A 252 23.02 2.28 25.12
CA GLU A 252 23.13 1.42 26.30
C GLU A 252 22.46 0.05 26.05
N PRO A 253 23.13 -0.87 25.32
CA PRO A 253 22.57 -2.18 25.02
C PRO A 253 22.18 -2.93 26.29
N GLY A 254 20.92 -3.38 26.35
CA GLY A 254 20.35 -4.12 27.48
C GLY A 254 19.71 -3.25 28.57
N ASN A 255 19.83 -1.92 28.52
CA ASN A 255 19.15 -1.02 29.45
C ASN A 255 17.71 -0.75 29.00
N LEU A 256 16.82 -1.73 29.22
CA LEU A 256 15.40 -1.62 28.85
C LEU A 256 14.68 -0.50 29.62
N GLN A 257 15.12 -0.19 30.85
CA GLN A 257 14.53 0.90 31.62
C GLN A 257 14.80 2.28 30.99
N ALA A 258 16.00 2.50 30.46
CA ALA A 258 16.33 3.71 29.72
C ALA A 258 15.52 3.81 28.42
N ALA A 259 15.38 2.71 27.70
CA ALA A 259 14.57 2.65 26.48
C ALA A 259 13.09 2.96 26.76
N PHE A 260 12.51 2.40 27.82
CA PHE A 260 11.16 2.73 28.28
C PHE A 260 11.01 4.20 28.64
N ALA A 261 11.91 4.76 29.46
CA ALA A 261 11.85 6.17 29.84
C ALA A 261 11.91 7.09 28.60
N ALA A 262 12.72 6.74 27.61
CA ALA A 262 12.83 7.47 26.36
C ALA A 262 11.55 7.36 25.50
N ALA A 263 10.97 6.16 25.35
CA ALA A 263 9.69 5.99 24.67
C ALA A 263 8.55 6.74 25.36
N GLN A 264 8.46 6.67 26.69
CA GLN A 264 7.42 7.35 27.46
C GLN A 264 7.52 8.87 27.29
N ALA A 265 8.72 9.44 27.38
CA ALA A 265 8.92 10.86 27.12
C ALA A 265 8.52 11.25 25.69
N GLY A 266 8.76 10.36 24.71
CA GLY A 266 8.29 10.49 23.34
C GLY A 266 6.77 10.52 23.21
N ALA A 267 6.09 9.53 23.78
CA ALA A 267 4.64 9.45 23.80
C ALA A 267 4.01 10.66 24.49
N ASP A 268 4.56 11.12 25.61
CA ASP A 268 4.08 12.29 26.36
C ASP A 268 4.16 13.58 25.55
N ARG A 269 5.19 13.74 24.70
CA ARG A 269 5.31 14.91 23.79
C ARG A 269 4.14 14.98 22.80
N THR A 270 3.60 13.85 22.36
CA THR A 270 2.49 13.82 21.39
C THR A 270 1.20 14.46 21.94
N CYS A 271 1.02 14.49 23.26
CA CYS A 271 -0.08 15.19 23.93
C CYS A 271 0.02 16.72 23.83
N GLN A 272 1.23 17.24 23.67
CA GLN A 272 1.51 18.69 23.69
C GLN A 272 1.54 19.29 22.27
N SER A 273 1.65 18.44 21.25
CA SER A 273 1.72 18.85 19.85
C SER A 273 0.37 19.36 19.33
N SER A 274 0.37 20.57 18.78
CA SER A 274 -0.82 21.22 18.22
C SER A 274 -1.11 20.84 16.75
N LYS A 275 -0.26 20.01 16.14
CA LYS A 275 -0.36 19.55 14.75
C LYS A 275 0.15 18.12 14.64
N ALA A 276 -0.47 17.33 13.78
CA ALA A 276 0.05 16.04 13.32
C ALA A 276 0.55 16.19 11.88
N GLY A 277 1.75 15.68 11.60
CA GLY A 277 2.38 15.75 10.27
C GLY A 277 2.04 14.56 9.38
N ALA A 278 1.54 13.47 9.96
CA ALA A 278 1.23 12.23 9.26
C ALA A 278 -0.03 11.54 9.81
N GLY A 279 -0.48 10.50 9.10
CA GLY A 279 -1.63 9.67 9.50
C GLY A 279 -2.97 10.40 9.47
N ARG A 280 -4.01 9.73 9.98
CA ARG A 280 -5.37 10.29 10.01
C ARG A 280 -5.51 11.51 10.92
N ALA A 281 -4.68 11.59 11.96
CA ALA A 281 -4.63 12.75 12.85
C ALA A 281 -4.25 14.05 12.14
N SER A 282 -3.52 13.98 11.00
CA SER A 282 -3.18 15.16 10.19
C SER A 282 -4.41 15.88 9.59
N TYR A 283 -5.58 15.23 9.58
CA TYR A 283 -6.82 15.82 9.08
C TYR A 283 -7.55 16.68 10.12
N LEU A 284 -7.11 16.65 11.38
CA LEU A 284 -7.76 17.31 12.50
C LEU A 284 -7.18 18.68 12.81
N ASN A 285 -7.97 19.52 13.47
CA ASN A 285 -7.54 20.82 13.97
C ASN A 285 -6.79 20.70 15.30
N SER A 286 -6.07 21.75 15.69
CA SER A 286 -5.25 21.77 16.91
C SER A 286 -6.02 21.45 18.19
N ASP A 287 -7.27 21.89 18.29
CA ASP A 287 -8.10 21.75 19.48
C ASP A 287 -8.47 20.29 19.75
N SER A 288 -8.57 19.48 18.69
CA SER A 288 -8.82 18.04 18.81
C SER A 288 -7.57 17.25 19.18
N LEU A 289 -6.37 17.80 18.93
CA LEU A 289 -5.10 17.11 19.15
C LEU A 289 -4.52 17.38 20.54
N LEU A 290 -4.63 18.62 21.03
CA LEU A 290 -4.07 19.02 22.31
C LEU A 290 -4.66 18.23 23.47
N GLY A 291 -3.79 17.65 24.30
CA GLY A 291 -4.18 16.83 25.46
C GLY A 291 -4.49 15.37 25.13
N ASN A 292 -4.44 14.97 23.86
CA ASN A 292 -4.64 13.57 23.45
C ASN A 292 -3.31 12.95 23.01
N MET A 293 -2.97 11.80 23.60
CA MET A 293 -1.78 11.03 23.22
C MET A 293 -2.00 10.34 21.87
N ASP A 294 -0.96 10.26 21.04
CA ASP A 294 -0.99 9.41 19.87
C ASP A 294 -1.08 7.92 20.27
N PRO A 295 -2.05 7.16 19.77
CA PRO A 295 -2.22 5.75 20.13
C PRO A 295 -1.00 4.90 19.72
N GLY A 296 -0.36 5.19 18.59
CA GLY A 296 0.84 4.47 18.16
C GLY A 296 2.03 4.68 19.09
N ALA A 297 2.28 5.93 19.49
CA ALA A 297 3.32 6.28 20.44
C ALA A 297 3.07 5.65 21.82
N HIS A 298 1.81 5.67 22.27
CA HIS A 298 1.42 5.02 23.51
C HIS A 298 1.67 3.50 23.48
N ALA A 299 1.27 2.84 22.39
CA ALA A 299 1.50 1.41 22.21
C ALA A 299 3.00 1.05 22.33
N VAL A 300 3.87 1.82 21.67
CA VAL A 300 5.33 1.62 21.75
C VAL A 300 5.85 1.82 23.17
N ALA A 301 5.47 2.89 23.85
CA ALA A 301 5.89 3.14 25.23
C ALA A 301 5.50 1.99 26.17
N MET A 302 4.28 1.48 26.04
CA MET A 302 3.79 0.37 26.85
C MET A 302 4.48 -0.96 26.53
N VAL A 303 4.86 -1.21 25.27
CA VAL A 303 5.69 -2.37 24.92
C VAL A 303 7.05 -2.29 25.60
N PHE A 304 7.73 -1.14 25.55
CA PHE A 304 9.01 -0.99 26.25
C PHE A 304 8.87 -1.07 27.77
N LYS A 305 7.76 -0.57 28.34
CA LYS A 305 7.44 -0.75 29.76
C LYS A 305 7.37 -2.22 30.14
N ALA A 306 6.57 -3.00 29.39
CA ALA A 306 6.40 -4.42 29.64
C ALA A 306 7.71 -5.20 29.52
N LEU A 307 8.61 -4.78 28.61
CA LEU A 307 9.94 -5.36 28.47
C LEU A 307 10.87 -5.00 29.64
N ALA A 308 10.80 -3.76 30.15
CA ALA A 308 11.63 -3.30 31.26
C ALA A 308 11.23 -3.93 32.62
N GLU A 309 9.96 -4.35 32.75
CA GLU A 309 9.41 -5.02 33.92
C GLU A 309 9.59 -6.56 33.91
N ARG A 310 10.32 -7.10 32.91
CA ARG A 310 10.62 -8.53 32.75
C ARG A 310 11.66 -9.04 33.75
#